data_AF-A0A6P0K2G6-F1
#
_entry.id   AF-A0A6P0K2G6-F1
#
_cell.length_a   1.000
_cell.length_b   1.000
_cell.length_c   1.000
_cell.angle_alpha   90.00
_cell.angle_beta   90.00
_cell.angle_gamma   90.00
#
_symmetry.space_group_name_H-M   'P 1'
#
loop_
_entity.id
_entity.type
_entity.pdbx_description
1 polymer ?
#
loop_
_entity_poly.entity_id
_entity_poly.type
_entity_poly.pdbx_seq_one_letter_code
_entity_poly.pdbx_strand_id
1 'polypeptide(L)'
;LQDYRPGIQAAKERGARSLLAETGITKDDVRQLSKQLDLPWWDKPSQPCLSSRFPYGEEITVAKLQRVGRAEIQLRKLGWTNLRVRSAGDTARIELPPEQITEFVVTTDLPRLVAAFQDLGFLYVTLDLEGYKSGKLNRVLMQESVET
;
A
#
# COMPACT_ATOMS: atom_id res chain seq x y z
N LEU A 1 -16.55 2.97 7.78
CA LEU A 1 -15.48 3.90 7.32
C LEU A 1 -14.56 4.28 8.50
N GLN A 2 -13.82 3.33 9.10
CA GLN A 2 -13.00 3.58 10.31
C GLN A 2 -11.49 3.78 10.03
N ASP A 3 -11.09 3.88 8.75
CA ASP A 3 -9.69 3.99 8.36
C ASP A 3 -9.32 5.48 8.22
N TYR A 4 -8.22 5.93 8.85
CA TYR A 4 -7.77 7.32 8.73
C TYR A 4 -7.33 7.60 7.28
N ARG A 5 -8.06 8.51 6.61
CA ARG A 5 -7.91 8.79 5.18
C ARG A 5 -7.73 10.30 4.95
N PRO A 6 -6.54 10.84 5.23
CA PRO A 6 -6.29 12.28 5.12
C PRO A 6 -6.54 12.82 3.71
N GLY A 7 -6.36 11.99 2.67
CA GLY A 7 -6.69 12.37 1.29
C GLY A 7 -8.17 12.69 1.05
N ILE A 8 -9.10 12.03 1.76
CA ILE A 8 -10.54 12.34 1.65
C ILE A 8 -10.82 13.70 2.29
N GLN A 9 -10.21 13.95 3.45
CA GLN A 9 -10.34 15.22 4.15
C GLN A 9 -9.78 16.39 3.32
N ALA A 10 -8.59 16.22 2.75
CA ALA A 10 -7.98 17.22 1.87
C ALA A 10 -8.83 17.51 0.62
N ALA A 11 -9.45 16.48 0.02
CA ALA A 11 -10.36 16.66 -1.10
C ALA A 11 -11.60 17.48 -0.70
N LYS A 12 -12.16 17.20 0.47
CA LYS A 12 -13.31 17.94 1.03
C LYS A 12 -12.97 19.41 1.30
N GLU A 13 -11.79 19.70 1.87
CA GLU A 13 -11.30 21.06 2.11
C GLU A 13 -11.13 21.87 0.82
N ARG A 14 -10.84 21.20 -0.29
CA ARG A 14 -10.77 21.80 -1.63
C ARG A 14 -12.12 21.84 -2.36
N GLY A 15 -13.22 21.50 -1.69
CA GLY A 15 -14.57 21.53 -2.25
C GLY A 15 -14.92 20.36 -3.17
N ALA A 16 -14.11 19.29 -3.21
CA ALA A 16 -14.44 18.10 -3.98
C ALA A 16 -15.65 17.38 -3.36
N ARG A 17 -16.64 17.07 -4.19
CA ARG A 17 -17.86 16.34 -3.81
C ARG A 17 -17.73 14.86 -4.18
N SER A 18 -18.15 13.99 -3.28
CA SER A 18 -18.13 12.53 -3.49
C SER A 18 -19.56 12.03 -3.64
N LEU A 19 -20.22 12.40 -4.75
CA LEU A 19 -21.67 12.20 -4.94
C LEU A 19 -22.13 10.77 -4.64
N LEU A 20 -21.40 9.75 -5.11
CA LEU A 20 -21.72 8.35 -4.84
C LEU A 20 -21.74 8.04 -3.32
N ALA A 21 -20.76 8.55 -2.57
CA ALA A 21 -20.72 8.37 -1.13
C ALA A 21 -21.80 9.21 -0.42
N GLU A 22 -22.08 10.41 -0.92
CA GLU A 22 -23.10 11.30 -0.39
C GLU A 22 -24.52 10.75 -0.58
N THR A 23 -24.76 9.99 -1.64
CA THR A 23 -26.03 9.30 -1.91
C THR A 23 -26.12 7.90 -1.28
N GLY A 24 -25.12 7.51 -0.48
CA GLY A 24 -25.11 6.22 0.21
C GLY A 24 -24.83 5.01 -0.69
N ILE A 25 -24.37 5.22 -1.93
CA ILE A 25 -23.99 4.13 -2.84
C ILE A 25 -22.77 3.42 -2.26
N THR A 26 -22.92 2.13 -1.99
CA THR A 26 -21.88 1.29 -1.43
C THR A 26 -20.91 0.83 -2.51
N LYS A 27 -19.78 0.24 -2.09
CA LYS A 27 -18.82 -0.32 -3.03
C LYS A 27 -19.40 -1.47 -3.86
N ASP A 28 -20.28 -2.27 -3.27
CA ASP A 28 -20.91 -3.39 -3.97
C ASP A 28 -21.93 -2.88 -4.98
N ASP A 29 -22.66 -1.80 -4.67
CA ASP A 29 -23.53 -1.13 -5.64
C ASP A 29 -22.73 -0.62 -6.84
N VAL A 30 -21.57 0.03 -6.62
CA VAL A 30 -20.69 0.48 -7.71
C VAL A 30 -20.24 -0.69 -8.58
N ARG A 31 -19.92 -1.84 -7.99
CA ARG A 31 -19.51 -3.05 -8.74
C ARG A 31 -20.65 -3.62 -9.56
N GLN A 32 -21.86 -3.70 -8.99
CA GLN A 32 -23.05 -4.18 -9.69
C GLN A 32 -23.42 -3.26 -10.86
N LEU A 33 -23.45 -1.95 -10.63
CA LEU A 33 -23.69 -0.94 -11.68
C LEU A 33 -22.64 -1.02 -12.78
N SER A 34 -21.35 -1.12 -12.41
CA SER A 34 -20.27 -1.25 -13.40
C SER A 34 -20.42 -2.51 -14.24
N LYS A 35 -20.84 -3.63 -13.64
CA LYS A 35 -21.09 -4.89 -14.35
C LYS A 35 -22.31 -4.81 -15.27
N GLN A 36 -23.38 -4.15 -14.84
CA GLN A 36 -24.58 -3.92 -15.67
C GLN A 36 -24.28 -3.02 -16.88
N LEU A 37 -23.35 -2.08 -16.74
CA LEU A 37 -22.87 -1.18 -17.79
C LEU A 37 -21.76 -1.81 -18.66
N ASP A 38 -21.47 -3.10 -18.48
CA ASP A 38 -20.41 -3.83 -19.19
C ASP A 38 -19.01 -3.20 -19.08
N LEU A 39 -18.73 -2.56 -17.93
CA LEU A 39 -17.43 -1.95 -17.68
C LEU A 39 -16.41 -3.02 -17.27
N PRO A 40 -15.26 -3.15 -17.95
CA PRO A 40 -14.32 -4.25 -17.73
C PRO A 40 -13.58 -4.18 -16.38
N TRP A 41 -13.69 -3.07 -15.65
CA TRP A 41 -13.05 -2.86 -14.35
C TRP A 41 -13.97 -3.12 -13.15
N TRP A 42 -15.16 -3.70 -13.34
CA TRP A 42 -16.12 -3.93 -12.25
C TRP A 42 -15.52 -4.72 -11.07
N ASP A 43 -14.60 -5.65 -11.33
CA ASP A 43 -13.92 -6.45 -10.29
C ASP A 43 -12.46 -6.02 -10.03
N LYS A 44 -12.08 -4.80 -10.45
CA LYS A 44 -10.71 -4.34 -10.22
C LYS A 44 -10.44 -4.20 -8.72
N PRO A 45 -9.38 -4.82 -8.17
CA PRO A 45 -9.05 -4.70 -6.77
C PRO A 45 -8.64 -3.26 -6.43
N SER A 46 -8.94 -2.82 -5.21
CA SER A 46 -8.54 -1.49 -4.76
C SER A 46 -7.02 -1.39 -4.68
N GLN A 47 -6.45 -0.40 -5.37
CA GLN A 47 -5.02 -0.12 -5.37
C GLN A 47 -4.79 1.21 -4.65
N PRO A 48 -4.36 1.19 -3.37
CA PRO A 48 -4.01 2.41 -2.66
C PRO A 48 -2.83 3.11 -3.33
N CYS A 49 -2.80 4.44 -3.26
CA CYS A 49 -1.69 5.25 -3.76
C CYS A 49 -0.35 4.79 -3.16
N LEU A 50 0.74 4.95 -3.91
CA LEU A 50 2.10 4.68 -3.44
C LEU A 50 2.46 5.50 -2.18
N SER A 51 1.80 6.64 -1.95
CA SER A 51 1.97 7.42 -0.72
C SER A 51 1.67 6.63 0.55
N SER A 52 0.79 5.62 0.50
CA SER A 52 0.46 4.80 1.67
C SER A 52 1.57 3.83 2.09
N ARG A 53 2.73 3.87 1.43
CA ARG A 53 3.92 3.07 1.75
C ARG A 53 4.90 3.82 2.64
N PHE A 54 4.66 5.11 2.88
CA PHE A 54 5.47 5.97 3.73
C PHE A 54 4.77 6.19 5.08
N PRO A 55 5.51 6.30 6.19
CA PRO A 55 5.01 6.80 7.46
C PRO A 55 4.33 8.16 7.33
N TYR A 56 3.41 8.47 8.25
CA TYR A 56 2.86 9.82 8.36
C TYR A 56 3.97 10.81 8.75
N GLY A 57 3.88 12.05 8.24
CA GLY A 57 4.88 13.09 8.45
C GLY A 57 6.11 12.99 7.55
N GLU A 58 6.31 11.89 6.81
CA GLU A 58 7.42 11.78 5.88
C GLU A 58 7.16 12.56 4.58
N GLU A 59 8.10 13.42 4.19
CA GLU A 59 8.04 14.11 2.91
C GLU A 59 8.14 13.12 1.74
N ILE A 60 7.15 13.19 0.85
CA ILE A 60 7.04 12.34 -0.34
C ILE A 60 7.65 13.07 -1.53
N THR A 61 8.70 12.49 -2.11
CA THR A 61 9.33 12.97 -3.34
C THR A 61 9.11 12.00 -4.50
N VAL A 62 9.24 12.49 -5.73
CA VAL A 62 9.13 11.65 -6.94
C VAL A 62 10.15 10.51 -6.91
N ALA A 63 11.38 10.79 -6.47
CA ALA A 63 12.43 9.77 -6.34
C ALA A 63 12.04 8.66 -5.35
N LYS A 64 11.51 9.02 -4.17
CA LYS A 64 11.02 8.05 -3.17
C LYS A 64 9.89 7.20 -3.73
N LEU A 65 8.91 7.82 -4.40
CA LEU A 65 7.80 7.10 -5.04
C LEU A 65 8.28 6.13 -6.11
N GLN A 66 9.20 6.55 -6.97
CA GLN A 66 9.78 5.69 -8.01
C GLN A 66 10.59 4.55 -7.42
N ARG A 67 11.38 4.80 -6.37
CA ARG A 67 12.15 3.78 -5.65
C ARG A 67 11.24 2.67 -5.12
N VAL A 68 10.17 3.03 -4.39
CA VAL A 68 9.19 2.07 -3.86
C VAL A 68 8.41 1.37 -4.97
N GLY A 69 7.96 2.11 -5.99
CA GLY A 69 7.23 1.54 -7.11
C GLY A 69 8.04 0.51 -7.87
N ARG A 70 9.33 0.79 -8.12
CA ARG A 70 10.26 -0.16 -8.75
C ARG A 70 10.48 -1.40 -7.88
N ALA A 71 10.61 -1.23 -6.56
CA ALA A 71 10.74 -2.35 -5.63
C ALA A 71 9.50 -3.27 -5.66
N GLU A 72 8.28 -2.72 -5.64
CA GLU A 72 7.06 -3.53 -5.81
C GLU A 72 7.02 -4.24 -7.18
N ILE A 73 7.46 -3.58 -8.25
CA ILE A 73 7.53 -4.18 -9.60
C ILE A 73 8.50 -5.37 -9.63
N GLN A 74 9.67 -5.27 -8.98
CA GLN A 74 10.63 -6.38 -8.92
C GLN A 74 10.01 -7.62 -8.27
N LEU A 75 9.33 -7.44 -7.13
CA LEU A 75 8.64 -8.55 -6.47
C LEU A 75 7.50 -9.13 -7.32
N ARG A 76 6.75 -8.29 -8.05
CA ARG A 76 5.70 -8.76 -8.98
C ARG A 76 6.26 -9.57 -10.15
N LYS A 77 7.45 -9.21 -10.66
CA LYS A 77 8.14 -9.99 -11.70
C LYS A 77 8.56 -11.38 -11.23
N LEU A 78 8.76 -11.54 -9.93
CA LEU A 78 9.03 -12.84 -9.29
C LEU A 78 7.76 -13.66 -9.03
N GLY A 79 6.58 -13.15 -9.38
CA GLY A 79 5.29 -13.83 -9.21
C GLY A 79 4.53 -13.44 -7.94
N TRP A 80 5.12 -12.63 -7.06
CA TRP A 80 4.44 -12.20 -5.83
C TRP A 80 3.35 -11.16 -6.12
N THR A 81 2.16 -11.40 -5.60
CA THR A 81 1.02 -10.48 -5.72
C THR A 81 0.50 -10.08 -4.35
N ASN A 82 -0.42 -9.11 -4.28
CA ASN A 82 -0.99 -8.63 -3.02
C ASN A 82 0.04 -8.19 -1.95
N LEU A 83 1.18 -7.67 -2.41
CA LEU A 83 2.28 -7.22 -1.57
C LEU A 83 2.35 -5.69 -1.45
N ARG A 84 3.11 -5.23 -0.46
CA ARG A 84 3.53 -3.83 -0.35
C ARG A 84 5.01 -3.75 0.02
N VAL A 85 5.70 -2.73 -0.50
CA VAL A 85 7.03 -2.35 -0.01
C VAL A 85 6.87 -1.03 0.72
N ARG A 86 7.05 -1.02 2.04
CA ARG A 86 7.10 0.21 2.82
C ARG A 86 8.51 0.77 2.84
N SER A 87 8.63 2.08 2.75
CA SER A 87 9.89 2.80 2.85
C SER A 87 9.90 3.59 4.14
N ALA A 88 10.93 3.40 4.96
CA ALA A 88 11.21 4.22 6.12
C ALA A 88 12.70 4.54 6.12
N GLY A 89 13.05 5.78 5.78
CA GLY A 89 14.45 6.18 5.54
C GLY A 89 15.12 5.29 4.50
N ASP A 90 16.16 4.57 4.91
CA ASP A 90 16.96 3.68 4.06
C ASP A 90 16.51 2.22 4.09
N THR A 91 15.41 1.92 4.80
CA THR A 91 14.89 0.57 4.95
C THR A 91 13.69 0.34 4.04
N ALA A 92 13.76 -0.73 3.24
CA ALA A 92 12.60 -1.34 2.61
C ALA A 92 12.04 -2.44 3.51
N ARG A 93 10.75 -2.35 3.83
CA ARG A 93 10.02 -3.40 4.54
C ARG A 93 8.99 -4.03 3.62
N ILE A 94 9.18 -5.31 3.32
CA ILE A 94 8.30 -6.10 2.47
C ILE A 94 7.14 -6.62 3.33
N GLU A 95 5.92 -6.41 2.87
CA GLU A 95 4.69 -6.96 3.46
C GLU A 95 4.04 -7.90 2.44
N LEU A 96 3.88 -9.16 2.82
CA LEU A 96 3.21 -10.21 2.05
C LEU A 96 2.04 -10.78 2.85
N PRO A 97 1.02 -11.38 2.22
CA PRO A 97 0.03 -12.16 2.94
C PRO A 97 0.72 -13.16 3.89
N PRO A 98 0.33 -13.27 5.17
CA PRO A 98 1.02 -14.12 6.14
C PRO A 98 1.24 -15.56 5.67
N GLU A 99 0.25 -16.12 4.97
CA GLU A 99 0.27 -17.45 4.38
C GLU A 99 1.35 -17.64 3.29
N GLN A 100 1.85 -16.56 2.68
CA GLN A 100 2.88 -16.58 1.64
C GLN A 100 4.30 -16.39 2.20
N ILE A 101 4.46 -16.01 3.47
CA ILE A 101 5.78 -15.67 4.04
C ILE A 101 6.74 -16.87 3.98
N THR A 102 6.28 -18.05 4.37
CA THR A 102 7.12 -19.26 4.37
C THR A 102 7.56 -19.61 2.95
N GLU A 103 6.63 -19.61 2.00
CA GLU A 103 6.92 -19.88 0.60
C GLU A 103 7.90 -18.85 0.02
N PHE A 104 7.73 -17.57 0.37
CA PHE A 104 8.60 -16.49 -0.06
C PHE A 104 10.05 -16.73 0.34
N VAL A 105 10.29 -17.07 1.61
CA VAL A 105 11.64 -17.32 2.14
C VAL A 105 12.28 -18.54 1.49
N VAL A 106 11.50 -19.57 1.18
CA VAL A 106 12.01 -20.83 0.62
C VAL A 106 12.29 -20.75 -0.88
N THR A 107 11.44 -20.04 -1.62
CA THR A 107 11.46 -20.07 -3.10
C THR A 107 12.13 -18.85 -3.74
N THR A 108 12.23 -17.74 -3.03
CA THR A 108 12.85 -16.52 -3.55
C THR A 108 14.36 -16.53 -3.35
N ASP A 109 15.11 -16.16 -4.39
CA ASP A 109 16.54 -15.86 -4.29
C ASP A 109 16.74 -14.56 -3.48
N LEU A 110 16.81 -14.69 -2.15
CA LEU A 110 16.93 -13.57 -1.23
C LEU A 110 18.20 -12.73 -1.46
N PRO A 111 19.40 -13.32 -1.67
CA PRO A 111 20.60 -12.54 -2.00
C PRO A 111 20.41 -11.65 -3.23
N ARG A 112 19.85 -12.20 -4.32
CA ARG A 112 19.59 -11.42 -5.54
C ARG A 112 18.53 -10.34 -5.32
N LEU A 113 17.49 -10.63 -4.56
CA LEU A 113 16.46 -9.66 -4.22
C LEU A 113 17.04 -8.49 -3.42
N VAL A 114 17.87 -8.79 -2.41
CA VAL A 114 18.55 -7.77 -1.59
C VAL A 114 19.43 -6.89 -2.46
N ALA A 115 20.25 -7.46 -3.33
CA ALA A 115 21.08 -6.71 -4.27
C ALA A 115 20.23 -5.79 -5.17
N ALA A 116 19.13 -6.30 -5.72
CA ALA A 116 18.23 -5.50 -6.56
C ALA A 116 17.58 -4.34 -5.79
N PHE A 117 17.31 -4.49 -4.49
CA PHE A 117 16.79 -3.41 -3.64
C PHE A 117 17.90 -2.40 -3.26
N GLN A 118 19.13 -2.87 -3.07
CA GLN A 118 20.29 -2.01 -2.84
C GLN A 118 20.60 -1.13 -4.06
N ASP A 119 20.49 -1.66 -5.27
CA ASP A 119 20.60 -0.90 -6.52
C ASP A 119 19.51 0.18 -6.66
N LEU A 120 18.36 0.00 -5.99
CA LEU A 120 17.30 1.01 -5.92
C LEU A 120 17.56 2.07 -4.84
N GLY A 121 18.62 1.92 -4.05
CA GLY A 121 19.02 2.86 -2.99
C GLY A 121 18.42 2.56 -1.62
N PHE A 122 18.16 1.29 -1.30
CA PHE A 122 17.89 0.85 0.08
C PHE A 122 19.15 0.28 0.72
N LEU A 123 19.44 0.62 1.98
CA LEU A 123 20.53 0.01 2.74
C LEU A 123 20.10 -1.32 3.38
N TYR A 124 18.85 -1.36 3.83
CA TYR A 124 18.30 -2.52 4.54
C TYR A 124 17.03 -3.02 3.84
N VAL A 125 16.91 -4.34 3.75
CA VAL A 125 15.72 -5.01 3.25
C VAL A 125 15.23 -5.95 4.32
N THR A 126 13.98 -5.78 4.73
CA THR A 126 13.37 -6.52 5.84
C THR A 126 12.03 -7.10 5.41
N LEU A 127 11.61 -8.16 6.10
CA LEU A 127 10.30 -8.78 5.94
C LEU A 127 9.45 -8.50 7.18
N ASP A 128 8.23 -8.02 6.99
CA ASP A 128 7.28 -7.83 8.08
C ASP A 128 6.71 -9.18 8.52
N LEU A 129 7.04 -9.60 9.74
CA LEU A 129 6.63 -10.90 10.29
C LEU A 129 5.13 -11.00 10.56
N GLU A 130 4.43 -9.87 10.73
CA GLU A 130 2.97 -9.86 10.83
C GLU A 130 2.30 -9.93 9.44
N GLY A 131 3.08 -9.75 8.37
CA GLY A 131 2.61 -9.80 6.99
C GLY A 131 1.76 -8.60 6.59
N TYR A 132 0.97 -8.72 5.54
CA TYR A 132 0.16 -7.63 5.02
C TYR A 132 -1.17 -7.53 5.78
N LYS A 133 -1.43 -6.36 6.41
CA LYS A 133 -2.73 -6.03 7.02
C LYS A 133 -3.17 -4.61 6.65
N SER A 134 -4.49 -4.42 6.49
CA SER A 134 -5.07 -3.10 6.25
C SER A 134 -4.95 -2.21 7.50
N GLY A 135 -4.77 -0.90 7.32
CA GLY A 135 -4.72 0.06 8.42
C GLY A 135 -3.47 0.03 9.31
N LYS A 136 -2.43 -0.77 8.99
CA LYS A 136 -1.22 -0.91 9.82
C LYS A 136 -0.55 0.42 10.20
N LEU A 137 -0.50 1.41 9.30
CA LEU A 137 0.12 2.71 9.59
C LEU A 137 -0.65 3.52 10.64
N ASN A 138 -1.94 3.26 10.83
CA ASN A 138 -2.75 4.02 11.79
C ASN A 138 -2.38 3.71 13.25
N ARG A 139 -1.63 2.64 13.51
CA ARG A 139 -1.15 2.33 14.87
C ARG A 139 -0.28 3.44 15.45
N VAL A 140 0.50 4.12 14.61
CA VAL A 140 1.34 5.25 15.05
C VAL A 140 0.48 6.39 15.59
N LEU A 141 -0.67 6.65 14.95
CA LEU A 141 -1.63 7.66 15.39
C LEU A 141 -2.32 7.29 16.72
N MET A 142 -2.46 5.98 17.01
CA MET A 142 -3.00 5.51 18.29
C MET A 142 -1.99 5.65 19.44
N GLN A 143 -0.68 5.61 19.16
CA GLN A 143 0.35 5.80 20.19
C GLN A 143 0.48 7.26 20.61
N GLU A 144 0.44 8.21 19.67
CA GLU A 144 0.49 9.64 19.99
C GLU A 144 -0.69 10.10 20.85
N SER A 145 -1.88 9.49 20.68
CA SER A 145 -3.06 9.83 21.49
C SER A 145 -3.02 9.37 22.95
N VAL A 146 -2.05 8.53 23.33
CA VAL A 146 -1.90 8.03 24.72
C VAL A 146 -0.85 8.83 25.51
N GLU A 147 -0.03 9.62 24.83
CA GLU A 147 1.01 10.48 25.45
C GLU A 147 0.54 11.94 25.64
N THR A 148 -0.76 12.23 25.46
CA THR A 148 -1.38 13.53 25.76
C THR A 148 -2.37 13.42 26.91
#